data_AF-A0A7C5N1M6-F1
#
_entry.id   AF-A0A7C5N1M6-F1
#
_cell.length_a   1.000
_cell.length_b   1.000
_cell.length_c   1.000
_cell.angle_alpha   90.00
_cell.angle_beta   90.00
_cell.angle_gamma   90.00
#
_symmetry.space_group_name_H-M   'P 1'
#
loop_
_entity.id
_entity.type
_entity.pdbx_description
1 polymer ?
#
loop_
_entity_poly.entity_id
_entity_poly.type
_entity_poly.pdbx_seq_one_letter_code
_entity_poly.pdbx_strand_id
1 'polypeptide(L)'
;LPIERPLHLFGAGHPFMFALAVALGCDLFDSAAYAIYAKEDRYMTETGTARLEELEYFPCACPKCVNKTPKEVAEMPQNERHVFLAEHNLYACLSELKRIKQAIREGRLWEHLEFRAHGHPVLFQALKKLRRYEEFIEKHSPTVKPSGIFFFSSVGLSRPEVVRHKVRLSERFTGPEKADILILMPQTRMKPFHKSAAYKRLSKTLRKTLGEEELSKIHVCFYEAPFGVVPLELDEVYPLSQHEVTLPLDVETVEYVAVQVANYISQRNYRTVVLFNDSENWGEKVLEACRKTCLEKGLVFKHFNVEEDWVEAFSNFVKEKCVEGQIAKGGMR
;
A
#
# COMPACT_ATOMS: atom_id res chain seq x y z
N LEU A 1 25.13 -9.99 -0.64
CA LEU A 1 25.91 -9.81 0.61
C LEU A 1 25.39 -10.83 1.62
N PRO A 2 26.22 -11.34 2.54
CA PRO A 2 25.76 -12.24 3.61
C PRO A 2 24.75 -11.52 4.51
N ILE A 3 23.60 -12.14 4.78
CA ILE A 3 22.45 -11.49 5.45
C ILE A 3 22.67 -11.40 6.97
N GLU A 4 23.47 -12.30 7.51
CA GLU A 4 23.80 -12.42 8.92
C GLU A 4 24.91 -11.47 9.39
N ARG A 5 25.44 -10.62 8.51
CA ARG A 5 26.53 -9.69 8.81
C ARG A 5 26.08 -8.24 8.69
N PRO A 6 26.50 -7.34 9.60
CA PRO A 6 26.17 -5.93 9.52
C PRO A 6 26.63 -5.29 8.20
N LEU A 7 25.76 -4.48 7.60
CA LEU A 7 26.06 -3.68 6.41
C LEU A 7 26.37 -2.23 6.81
N HIS A 8 27.60 -1.78 6.55
CA HIS A 8 28.03 -0.41 6.78
C HIS A 8 27.94 0.42 5.49
N LEU A 9 27.19 1.53 5.56
CA LEU A 9 27.12 2.49 4.46
C LEU A 9 28.09 3.65 4.69
N PHE A 10 29.29 3.50 4.14
CA PHE A 10 30.37 4.48 4.30
C PHE A 10 29.98 5.88 3.79
N GLY A 11 30.22 6.89 4.62
CA GLY A 11 30.00 8.31 4.30
C GLY A 11 28.54 8.77 4.34
N ALA A 12 27.61 7.88 4.69
CA ALA A 12 26.20 8.23 4.88
C ALA A 12 26.00 8.85 6.27
N GLY A 13 26.31 10.14 6.38
CA GLY A 13 26.35 10.85 7.66
C GLY A 13 25.21 11.83 7.92
N HIS A 14 24.21 11.92 7.04
CA HIS A 14 23.15 12.93 7.12
C HIS A 14 21.76 12.31 7.38
N PRO A 15 20.98 12.81 8.35
CA PRO A 15 19.71 12.19 8.79
C PRO A 15 18.69 11.98 7.67
N PHE A 16 18.61 12.92 6.72
CA PHE A 16 17.67 12.87 5.59
C PHE A 16 17.61 11.51 4.86
N MET A 17 18.72 10.77 4.77
CA MET A 17 18.79 9.52 4.01
C MET A 17 18.73 8.26 4.86
N PHE A 18 18.76 8.37 6.19
CA PHE A 18 18.86 7.20 7.08
C PHE A 18 17.67 6.25 6.92
N ALA A 19 16.45 6.78 6.81
CA ALA A 19 15.25 5.94 6.66
C ALA A 19 15.34 5.05 5.39
N LEU A 20 15.84 5.61 4.29
CA LEU A 20 16.00 4.88 3.03
C LEU A 20 17.10 3.82 3.16
N ALA A 21 18.26 4.19 3.70
CA ALA A 21 19.39 3.27 3.85
C ALA A 21 19.03 2.10 4.77
N VAL A 22 18.35 2.35 5.89
CA VAL A 22 17.89 1.29 6.80
C VAL A 22 16.82 0.41 6.14
N ALA A 23 15.88 0.98 5.39
CA ALA A 23 14.90 0.19 4.63
C ALA A 23 15.54 -0.73 3.57
N LEU A 24 16.74 -0.36 3.09
CA LEU A 24 17.56 -1.17 2.18
C LEU A 24 18.49 -2.16 2.90
N GLY A 25 18.44 -2.22 4.24
CA GLY A 25 19.20 -3.17 5.04
C GLY A 25 20.57 -2.67 5.51
N CYS A 26 20.82 -1.36 5.53
CA CYS A 26 22.03 -0.82 6.15
C CYS A 26 21.88 -0.76 7.69
N ASP A 27 22.91 -1.24 8.40
CA ASP A 27 22.92 -1.33 9.87
C ASP A 27 23.78 -0.25 10.53
N LEU A 28 24.86 0.15 9.86
CA LEU A 28 25.87 1.07 10.39
C LEU A 28 25.99 2.31 9.49
N PHE A 29 26.33 3.42 10.14
CA PHE A 29 26.56 4.72 9.52
C PHE A 29 27.74 5.42 10.19
N ASP A 30 28.55 6.12 9.41
CA ASP A 30 29.57 7.06 9.88
C ASP A 30 29.27 8.48 9.39
N SER A 31 29.55 9.48 10.22
CA SER A 31 29.33 10.89 9.87
C SER A 31 30.55 11.72 10.24
N ALA A 32 31.28 12.19 9.23
CA ALA A 32 32.12 13.39 9.36
C ALA A 32 31.32 14.67 9.09
N ALA A 33 30.16 14.52 8.43
CA ALA A 33 29.33 15.64 7.98
C ALA A 33 28.86 16.53 9.13
N TYR A 34 28.55 15.98 10.32
CA TYR A 34 28.08 16.79 11.46
C TYR A 34 29.07 17.91 11.82
N ALA A 35 30.38 17.62 11.79
CA ALA A 35 31.44 18.55 12.13
C ALA A 35 31.85 19.44 10.95
N ILE A 36 31.91 18.87 9.74
CA ILE A 36 32.21 19.64 8.52
C ILE A 36 31.13 20.71 8.30
N TYR A 37 29.86 20.34 8.43
CA TYR A 37 28.74 21.25 8.23
C TYR A 37 28.74 22.34 9.31
N ALA A 38 29.03 21.99 10.55
CA ALA A 38 29.14 22.97 11.63
C ALA A 38 30.24 24.02 11.39
N LYS A 39 31.38 23.64 10.80
CA LYS A 39 32.45 24.57 10.42
C LYS A 39 32.09 25.51 9.27
N GLU A 40 31.04 25.18 8.54
CA GLU A 40 30.49 25.97 7.43
C GLU A 40 29.17 26.66 7.83
N ASP A 41 28.91 26.79 9.13
CA ASP A 41 27.69 27.38 9.68
C ASP A 41 26.39 26.73 9.15
N ARG A 42 26.44 25.41 8.88
CA ARG A 42 25.32 24.60 8.39
C ARG A 42 24.63 23.79 9.51
N TYR A 43 23.31 23.87 9.52
CA TYR A 43 22.39 23.26 10.46
C TYR A 43 21.64 22.09 9.81
N MET A 44 21.81 20.87 10.32
CA MET A 44 21.12 19.67 9.82
C MET A 44 19.69 19.57 10.33
N THR A 45 18.79 19.14 9.44
CA THR A 45 17.40 18.78 9.75
C THR A 45 17.10 17.37 9.20
N GLU A 46 15.97 16.79 9.59
CA GLU A 46 15.47 15.53 9.03
C GLU A 46 15.18 15.59 7.52
N THR A 47 14.99 16.78 6.95
CA THR A 47 14.62 16.97 5.54
C THR A 47 15.74 17.54 4.69
N GLY A 48 16.81 18.05 5.31
CA GLY A 48 17.93 18.63 4.58
C GLY A 48 18.87 19.41 5.47
N THR A 49 19.42 20.50 4.93
CA THR A 49 20.39 21.35 5.61
C THR A 49 20.02 22.79 5.37
N ALA A 50 20.07 23.61 6.42
CA ALA A 50 19.89 25.06 6.36
C ALA A 50 21.21 25.77 6.67
N ARG A 51 21.40 26.99 6.17
CA ARG A 51 22.46 27.87 6.68
C ARG A 51 21.96 28.57 7.93
N LEU A 52 22.82 28.74 8.93
CA LEU A 52 22.43 29.39 10.18
C LEU A 52 21.91 30.82 9.95
N GLU A 53 22.50 31.54 9.00
CA GLU A 53 22.10 32.91 8.63
C GLU A 53 20.67 33.02 8.06
N GLU A 54 20.13 31.92 7.53
CA GLU A 54 18.80 31.86 6.92
C GLU A 54 17.70 31.45 7.93
N LEU A 55 18.09 31.07 9.15
CA LEU A 55 17.15 30.57 10.16
C LEU A 55 16.60 31.71 11.01
N GLU A 56 15.28 31.82 11.06
CA GLU A 56 14.57 32.67 12.03
C GLU A 56 14.22 31.91 13.32
N TYR A 57 13.99 30.60 13.20
CA TYR A 57 13.66 29.69 14.29
C TYR A 57 14.48 28.41 14.20
N PHE A 58 14.78 27.78 15.33
CA PHE A 58 15.28 26.40 15.34
C PHE A 58 14.10 25.42 15.35
N PRO A 59 13.89 24.62 14.28
CA PRO A 59 12.83 23.61 14.24
C PRO A 59 13.26 22.33 14.99
N CYS A 60 13.82 22.47 16.19
CA CYS A 60 14.38 21.35 16.94
C CYS A 60 14.18 21.53 18.45
N ALA A 61 13.90 20.42 19.13
CA ALA A 61 13.74 20.35 20.58
C ALA A 61 14.96 19.73 21.30
N CYS A 62 16.15 19.77 20.70
CA CYS A 62 17.36 19.25 21.35
C CYS A 62 17.84 20.18 22.48
N PRO A 63 18.66 19.69 23.43
CA PRO A 63 19.14 20.51 24.56
C PRO A 63 19.86 21.81 24.16
N LYS A 64 20.43 21.86 22.94
CA LYS A 64 21.09 23.05 22.40
C LYS A 64 20.08 24.07 21.87
N CYS A 65 19.09 23.63 21.10
CA CYS A 65 18.14 24.53 20.44
C CYS A 65 17.06 25.11 21.36
N VAL A 66 16.68 24.42 22.44
CA VAL A 66 15.55 24.86 23.31
C VAL A 66 15.83 26.20 24.01
N ASN A 67 17.09 26.49 24.34
CA ASN A 67 17.46 27.67 25.14
C ASN A 67 18.21 28.74 24.32
N LYS A 68 18.17 28.64 22.99
CA LYS A 68 18.89 29.54 22.10
C LYS A 68 18.06 29.87 20.86
N THR A 69 18.26 31.05 20.33
CA THR A 69 17.71 31.48 19.03
C THR A 69 18.80 31.47 17.96
N PRO A 70 18.44 31.39 16.67
CA PRO A 70 19.42 31.48 15.58
C PRO A 70 20.30 32.74 15.64
N LYS A 71 19.72 33.91 15.97
CA LYS A 71 20.45 35.18 16.11
C LYS A 71 21.50 35.12 17.21
N GLU A 72 21.12 34.65 18.40
CA GLU A 72 22.06 34.50 19.52
C GLU A 72 23.21 33.55 19.18
N VAL A 73 22.95 32.48 18.42
CA VAL A 73 23.99 31.54 17.99
C VAL A 73 24.87 32.13 16.90
N ALA A 74 24.31 32.91 15.97
CA ALA A 74 25.07 33.59 14.92
C ALA A 74 26.07 34.60 15.51
N GLU A 75 25.70 35.27 16.59
CA GLU A 75 26.54 36.24 17.32
C GLU A 75 27.62 35.61 18.21
N MET A 76 27.60 34.29 18.43
CA MET A 76 28.62 33.60 19.23
C MET A 76 30.01 33.65 18.59
N PRO A 77 31.09 33.57 19.40
CA PRO A 77 32.42 33.31 18.88
C PRO A 77 32.44 32.08 17.99
N GLN A 78 33.20 32.14 16.88
CA GLN A 78 33.21 31.10 15.85
C GLN A 78 33.38 29.68 16.41
N ASN A 79 34.30 29.48 17.35
CA ASN A 79 34.55 28.16 17.95
C ASN A 79 33.34 27.66 18.74
N GLU A 80 32.68 28.52 19.53
CA GLU A 80 31.50 28.15 20.31
C GLU A 80 30.31 27.86 19.38
N ARG A 81 30.14 28.66 18.33
CA ARG A 81 29.12 28.46 17.30
C ARG A 81 29.28 27.12 16.57
N HIS A 82 30.51 26.79 16.15
CA HIS A 82 30.81 25.51 15.52
C HIS A 82 30.55 24.33 16.46
N VAL A 83 30.91 24.45 17.75
CA VAL A 83 30.61 23.40 18.75
C VAL A 83 29.10 23.23 18.91
N PHE A 84 28.34 24.32 19.04
CA PHE A 84 26.89 24.29 19.12
C PHE A 84 26.26 23.57 17.93
N LEU A 85 26.64 23.95 16.71
CA LEU A 85 26.12 23.36 15.48
C LEU A 85 26.50 21.88 15.35
N ALA A 86 27.73 21.51 15.72
CA ALA A 86 28.18 20.12 15.67
C ALA A 86 27.38 19.24 16.63
N GLU A 87 27.16 19.70 17.87
CA GLU A 87 26.34 18.98 18.85
C GLU A 87 24.88 18.87 18.41
N HIS A 88 24.30 19.96 17.88
CA HIS A 88 22.96 19.92 17.28
C HIS A 88 22.89 18.89 16.14
N ASN A 89 23.84 18.92 15.21
CA ASN A 89 23.87 18.01 14.06
C ASN A 89 23.94 16.53 14.51
N LEU A 90 24.70 16.24 15.58
CA LEU A 90 24.69 14.91 16.21
C LEU A 90 23.33 14.56 16.81
N TYR A 91 22.68 15.49 17.53
CA TYR A 91 21.33 15.26 18.05
C TYR A 91 20.32 15.00 16.94
N ALA A 92 20.39 15.72 15.82
CA ALA A 92 19.53 15.49 14.67
C ALA A 92 19.70 14.06 14.11
N CYS A 93 20.95 13.62 13.92
CA CYS A 93 21.25 12.25 13.48
C CYS A 93 20.70 11.19 14.44
N LEU A 94 20.99 11.33 15.74
CA LEU A 94 20.58 10.39 16.77
C LEU A 94 19.07 10.34 16.95
N SER A 95 18.40 11.49 16.86
CA SER A 95 16.95 11.60 16.92
C SER A 95 16.30 10.84 15.77
N GLU A 96 16.83 10.98 14.56
CA GLU A 96 16.32 10.27 13.40
C GLU A 96 16.52 8.76 13.51
N LEU A 97 17.68 8.29 13.94
CA LEU A 97 17.91 6.87 14.20
C LEU A 97 16.95 6.30 15.26
N LYS A 98 16.61 7.06 16.31
CA LYS A 98 15.61 6.65 17.30
C LYS A 98 14.22 6.51 16.69
N ARG A 99 13.80 7.46 15.85
CA ARG A 99 12.51 7.39 15.13
C ARG A 99 12.44 6.17 14.21
N ILE A 100 13.51 5.90 13.46
CA ILE A 100 13.61 4.73 12.59
C ILE A 100 13.50 3.43 13.39
N LYS A 101 14.23 3.31 14.51
CA LYS A 101 14.15 2.13 15.39
C LYS A 101 12.73 1.93 15.92
N GLN A 102 12.06 3.00 16.31
CA GLN A 102 10.67 2.94 16.76
C GLN A 102 9.73 2.50 15.62
N ALA A 103 9.89 3.07 14.42
CA ALA A 103 9.12 2.69 13.25
C ALA A 103 9.32 1.21 12.88
N ILE A 104 10.54 0.67 12.98
CA ILE A 104 10.79 -0.77 12.80
C ILE A 104 10.02 -1.59 13.85
N ARG A 105 10.06 -1.18 15.12
CA ARG A 105 9.40 -1.90 16.22
C ARG A 105 7.88 -1.96 16.02
N GLU A 106 7.29 -0.91 15.46
CA GLU A 106 5.86 -0.81 15.13
C GLU A 106 5.50 -1.43 13.77
N GLY A 107 6.48 -1.83 12.96
CA GLY A 107 6.25 -2.32 11.60
C GLY A 107 5.93 -1.22 10.57
N ARG A 108 6.24 0.05 10.90
CA ARG A 108 5.90 1.27 10.15
C ARG A 108 7.08 1.95 9.46
N LEU A 109 8.14 1.19 9.18
CA LEU A 109 9.35 1.73 8.53
C LEU A 109 9.04 2.34 7.14
N TRP A 110 8.12 1.74 6.38
CA TRP A 110 7.75 2.22 5.05
C TRP A 110 7.01 3.55 5.11
N GLU A 111 6.09 3.72 6.06
CA GLU A 111 5.40 4.98 6.33
C GLU A 111 6.39 6.07 6.74
N HIS A 112 7.33 5.75 7.63
CA HIS A 112 8.37 6.69 8.04
C HIS A 112 9.28 7.09 6.86
N LEU A 113 9.66 6.13 6.02
CA LEU A 113 10.43 6.39 4.81
C LEU A 113 9.66 7.28 3.82
N GLU A 114 8.40 6.98 3.53
CA GLU A 114 7.57 7.80 2.65
C GLU A 114 7.47 9.24 3.16
N PHE A 115 7.21 9.42 4.47
CA PHE A 115 7.17 10.73 5.10
C PHE A 115 8.50 11.49 4.93
N ARG A 116 9.64 10.83 5.13
CA ARG A 116 10.97 11.44 4.93
C ARG A 116 11.27 11.73 3.46
N ALA A 117 10.85 10.86 2.55
CA ALA A 117 11.10 10.99 1.13
C ALA A 117 10.47 12.25 0.54
N HIS A 118 9.33 12.69 1.06
CA HIS A 118 8.71 13.97 0.68
C HIS A 118 9.52 15.20 1.07
N GLY A 119 10.52 15.08 1.94
CA GLY A 119 11.41 16.17 2.31
C GLY A 119 12.31 16.66 1.16
N HIS A 120 12.60 15.84 0.15
CA HIS A 120 13.45 16.24 -0.97
C HIS A 120 13.18 15.44 -2.26
N PRO A 121 13.10 16.08 -3.45
CA PRO A 121 12.80 15.40 -4.72
C PRO A 121 13.71 14.22 -5.07
N VAL A 122 15.02 14.33 -4.79
CA VAL A 122 15.98 13.24 -5.06
C VAL A 122 15.72 12.03 -4.17
N LEU A 123 15.33 12.24 -2.91
CA LEU A 123 15.02 11.13 -2.00
C LEU A 123 13.71 10.46 -2.41
N PHE A 124 12.71 11.25 -2.79
CA PHE A 124 11.46 10.74 -3.36
C PHE A 124 11.69 9.95 -4.67
N GLN A 125 12.58 10.44 -5.53
CA GLN A 125 12.97 9.72 -6.74
C GLN A 125 13.65 8.38 -6.40
N ALA A 126 14.50 8.35 -5.38
CA ALA A 126 15.13 7.11 -4.91
C ALA A 126 14.11 6.11 -4.39
N LEU A 127 13.11 6.57 -3.61
CA LEU A 127 11.99 5.74 -3.16
C LEU A 127 11.21 5.14 -4.35
N LYS A 128 10.86 5.95 -5.36
CA LYS A 128 10.19 5.46 -6.58
C LYS A 128 11.00 4.41 -7.34
N LYS A 129 12.33 4.49 -7.31
CA LYS A 129 13.23 3.51 -7.96
C LYS A 129 13.20 2.14 -7.27
N LEU A 130 12.79 2.06 -6.00
CA LEU A 130 12.72 0.79 -5.25
C LEU A 130 11.76 -0.23 -5.88
N ARG A 131 10.76 0.23 -6.64
CA ARG A 131 9.82 -0.63 -7.39
C ARG A 131 10.53 -1.65 -8.28
N ARG A 132 11.70 -1.31 -8.83
CA ARG A 132 12.49 -2.24 -9.67
C ARG A 132 13.03 -3.45 -8.90
N TYR A 133 13.03 -3.39 -7.58
CA TYR A 133 13.54 -4.40 -6.67
C TYR A 133 12.42 -4.99 -5.79
N GLU A 134 11.16 -4.80 -6.16
CA GLU A 134 10.00 -5.15 -5.33
C GLU A 134 9.98 -6.63 -4.93
N GLU A 135 10.35 -7.55 -5.83
CA GLU A 135 10.46 -8.98 -5.55
C GLU A 135 11.57 -9.30 -4.53
N PHE A 136 12.73 -8.65 -4.67
CA PHE A 136 13.84 -8.83 -3.74
C PHE A 136 13.46 -8.34 -2.34
N ILE A 137 12.84 -7.17 -2.25
CA ILE A 137 12.42 -6.56 -0.99
C ILE A 137 11.31 -7.41 -0.34
N GLU A 138 10.33 -7.87 -1.11
CA GLU A 138 9.24 -8.72 -0.63
C GLU A 138 9.76 -10.00 0.04
N LYS A 139 10.70 -10.68 -0.62
CA LYS A 139 11.26 -11.94 -0.15
C LYS A 139 11.94 -11.84 1.22
N HIS A 140 12.53 -10.68 1.52
CA HIS A 140 13.25 -10.43 2.78
C HIS A 140 12.42 -9.65 3.81
N SER A 141 11.17 -9.33 3.50
CA SER A 141 10.27 -8.58 4.39
C SER A 141 9.42 -9.52 5.26
N PRO A 142 9.13 -9.16 6.53
CA PRO A 142 8.23 -9.93 7.38
C PRO A 142 6.87 -10.21 6.74
N THR A 143 6.29 -11.39 6.99
CA THR A 143 4.96 -11.75 6.48
C THR A 143 3.83 -11.03 7.23
N VAL A 144 4.02 -10.79 8.54
CA VAL A 144 3.06 -10.12 9.42
C VAL A 144 3.79 -9.05 10.21
N LYS A 145 3.12 -7.94 10.51
CA LYS A 145 3.62 -6.85 11.36
C LYS A 145 2.69 -6.64 12.55
N PRO A 146 3.17 -6.05 13.66
CA PRO A 146 2.36 -5.87 14.86
C PRO A 146 1.24 -4.84 14.73
N SER A 147 1.27 -3.98 13.71
CA SER A 147 0.30 -2.91 13.51
C SER A 147 -0.30 -2.93 12.10
N GLY A 148 -1.48 -2.33 11.97
CA GLY A 148 -2.07 -2.04 10.67
C GLY A 148 -1.24 -1.05 9.86
N ILE A 149 -1.34 -1.17 8.55
CA ILE A 149 -0.51 -0.47 7.54
C ILE A 149 -1.28 0.72 6.98
N PHE A 150 -0.58 1.80 6.67
CA PHE A 150 -1.17 2.97 6.01
C PHE A 150 -0.66 3.14 4.58
N PHE A 151 -1.59 3.29 3.65
CA PHE A 151 -1.30 3.56 2.24
C PHE A 151 -1.78 4.96 1.87
N PHE A 152 -0.85 5.79 1.42
CA PHE A 152 -1.10 7.20 1.12
C PHE A 152 -1.24 7.49 -0.39
N SER A 153 -0.56 6.72 -1.24
CA SER A 153 -0.56 6.91 -2.70
C SER A 153 0.00 5.69 -3.43
N SER A 154 0.02 5.74 -4.76
CA SER A 154 0.64 4.75 -5.64
C SER A 154 2.11 4.43 -5.36
N VAL A 155 2.83 5.28 -4.63
CA VAL A 155 4.20 4.97 -4.17
C VAL A 155 4.21 3.71 -3.29
N GLY A 156 3.12 3.47 -2.56
CA GLY A 156 2.95 2.29 -1.71
C GLY A 156 2.68 0.99 -2.46
N LEU A 157 2.45 1.01 -3.78
CA LEU A 157 2.11 -0.20 -4.57
C LEU A 157 3.28 -1.19 -4.67
N SER A 158 4.52 -0.70 -4.55
CA SER A 158 5.72 -1.56 -4.52
C SER A 158 6.06 -2.09 -3.13
N ARG A 159 5.22 -1.84 -2.12
CA ARG A 159 5.45 -2.34 -0.77
C ARG A 159 5.34 -3.87 -0.74
N PRO A 160 6.14 -4.53 0.11
CA PRO A 160 6.18 -5.99 0.23
C PRO A 160 4.81 -6.66 0.32
N GLU A 161 3.89 -6.08 1.07
CA GLU A 161 2.59 -6.68 1.33
C GLU A 161 1.69 -6.70 0.10
N VAL A 162 1.74 -5.65 -0.72
CA VAL A 162 0.98 -5.55 -1.97
C VAL A 162 1.52 -6.55 -2.99
N VAL A 163 2.85 -6.58 -3.15
CA VAL A 163 3.55 -7.50 -4.05
C VAL A 163 3.29 -8.95 -3.65
N ARG A 164 3.40 -9.25 -2.35
CA ARG A 164 3.15 -10.58 -1.80
C ARG A 164 1.73 -11.04 -2.05
N HIS A 165 0.74 -10.18 -1.80
CA HIS A 165 -0.66 -10.52 -2.03
C HIS A 165 -0.90 -10.85 -3.51
N LYS A 166 -0.44 -9.99 -4.42
CA LYS A 166 -0.52 -10.22 -5.87
C LYS A 166 0.07 -11.57 -6.27
N VAL A 167 1.31 -11.87 -5.85
CA VAL A 167 2.00 -13.12 -6.19
C VAL A 167 1.26 -14.32 -5.60
N ARG A 168 0.96 -14.32 -4.29
CA ARG A 168 0.30 -15.45 -3.62
C ARG A 168 -1.11 -15.70 -4.13
N LEU A 169 -1.86 -14.65 -4.48
CA LEU A 169 -3.20 -14.78 -5.05
C LEU A 169 -3.15 -15.49 -6.42
N SER A 170 -2.11 -15.22 -7.22
CA SER A 170 -1.93 -15.89 -8.51
C SER A 170 -1.40 -17.31 -8.39
N GLU A 171 -0.41 -17.55 -7.51
CA GLU A 171 0.33 -18.81 -7.47
C GLU A 171 -0.22 -19.85 -6.49
N ARG A 172 -0.85 -19.41 -5.39
CA ARG A 172 -1.18 -20.28 -4.24
C ARG A 172 -2.66 -20.36 -3.93
N PHE A 173 -3.40 -19.29 -4.22
CA PHE A 173 -4.84 -19.28 -3.96
C PHE A 173 -5.57 -20.15 -4.98
N THR A 174 -6.47 -21.00 -4.50
CA THR A 174 -7.41 -21.76 -5.32
C THR A 174 -8.80 -21.39 -4.86
N GLY A 175 -9.60 -20.81 -5.76
CA GLY A 175 -10.99 -20.48 -5.47
C GLY A 175 -11.88 -21.72 -5.37
N PRO A 176 -13.17 -21.55 -5.06
CA PRO A 176 -14.10 -22.66 -4.94
C PRO A 176 -14.18 -23.48 -6.24
N GLU A 177 -14.03 -24.81 -6.16
CA GLU A 177 -13.94 -25.70 -7.33
C GLU A 177 -15.16 -25.66 -8.26
N LYS A 178 -16.34 -25.41 -7.69
CA LYS A 178 -17.62 -25.37 -8.43
C LYS A 178 -17.94 -23.99 -8.98
N ALA A 179 -17.12 -22.97 -8.71
CA ALA A 179 -17.44 -21.59 -9.03
C ALA A 179 -17.38 -21.33 -10.55
N ASP A 180 -18.54 -21.08 -11.15
CA ASP A 180 -18.71 -20.68 -12.55
C ASP A 180 -18.96 -19.16 -12.67
N ILE A 181 -19.43 -18.51 -11.61
CA ILE A 181 -19.80 -17.09 -11.58
C ILE A 181 -18.90 -16.35 -10.59
N LEU A 182 -18.18 -15.34 -11.08
CA LEU A 182 -17.43 -14.39 -10.25
C LEU A 182 -18.26 -13.14 -10.00
N ILE A 183 -18.42 -12.77 -8.73
CA ILE A 183 -19.00 -11.49 -8.31
C ILE A 183 -17.88 -10.61 -7.76
N LEU A 184 -17.72 -9.42 -8.33
CA LEU A 184 -16.75 -8.41 -7.92
C LEU A 184 -17.48 -7.25 -7.22
N MET A 185 -17.23 -7.10 -5.92
CA MET A 185 -17.76 -6.03 -5.08
C MET A 185 -16.71 -4.94 -4.85
N PRO A 186 -17.07 -3.64 -4.78
CA PRO A 186 -16.11 -2.61 -4.40
C PRO A 186 -15.74 -2.73 -2.92
N GLN A 187 -14.53 -2.26 -2.58
CA GLN A 187 -14.12 -2.05 -1.19
C GLN A 187 -15.14 -1.17 -0.44
N THR A 188 -15.31 -1.41 0.86
CA THR A 188 -16.11 -0.55 1.74
C THR A 188 -15.27 -0.03 2.89
N ARG A 189 -15.74 1.01 3.60
CA ARG A 189 -15.04 1.49 4.81
C ARG A 189 -14.98 0.43 5.93
N MET A 190 -15.95 -0.48 5.99
CA MET A 190 -15.99 -1.53 7.00
C MET A 190 -15.11 -2.71 6.54
N LYS A 191 -14.07 -3.00 7.33
CA LYS A 191 -13.22 -4.18 7.17
C LYS A 191 -13.31 -5.05 8.43
N PRO A 192 -13.32 -6.38 8.29
CA PRO A 192 -13.36 -7.16 7.04
C PRO A 192 -14.69 -6.98 6.28
N PHE A 193 -14.65 -7.17 4.95
CA PHE A 193 -15.74 -6.78 4.07
C PHE A 193 -17.01 -7.63 4.24
N HIS A 194 -16.91 -8.87 4.69
CA HIS A 194 -18.07 -9.71 4.98
C HIS A 194 -18.96 -9.13 6.10
N LYS A 195 -18.45 -8.19 6.91
CA LYS A 195 -19.24 -7.49 7.94
C LYS A 195 -20.01 -6.29 7.39
N SER A 196 -19.68 -5.82 6.18
CA SER A 196 -20.28 -4.64 5.54
C SER A 196 -21.78 -4.83 5.24
N ALA A 197 -22.53 -3.73 5.26
CA ALA A 197 -23.94 -3.73 4.91
C ALA A 197 -24.17 -4.13 3.43
N ALA A 198 -23.28 -3.69 2.53
CA ALA A 198 -23.32 -4.03 1.12
C ALA A 198 -23.21 -5.55 0.89
N TYR A 199 -22.24 -6.21 1.53
CA TYR A 199 -22.11 -7.66 1.44
C TYR A 199 -23.28 -8.39 2.10
N LYS A 200 -23.76 -7.95 3.27
CA LYS A 200 -24.94 -8.54 3.93
C LYS A 200 -26.20 -8.45 3.06
N ARG A 201 -26.36 -7.37 2.29
CA ARG A 201 -27.44 -7.21 1.29
C ARG A 201 -27.28 -8.24 0.18
N LEU A 202 -26.09 -8.36 -0.41
CA LEU A 202 -25.76 -9.37 -1.43
C LEU A 202 -26.03 -10.79 -0.94
N SER A 203 -25.49 -11.17 0.22
CA SER A 203 -25.63 -12.52 0.77
C SER A 203 -27.09 -12.87 1.03
N LYS A 204 -27.90 -11.91 1.53
CA LYS A 204 -29.34 -12.10 1.76
C LYS A 204 -30.09 -12.28 0.44
N THR A 205 -29.76 -11.51 -0.59
CA THR A 205 -30.36 -11.63 -1.92
C THR A 205 -30.05 -12.98 -2.55
N LEU A 206 -28.78 -13.41 -2.52
CA LEU A 206 -28.35 -14.70 -3.07
C LEU A 206 -29.08 -15.88 -2.39
N ARG A 207 -29.11 -15.92 -1.05
CA ARG A 207 -29.80 -17.00 -0.29
C ARG A 207 -31.31 -17.06 -0.51
N LYS A 208 -31.96 -15.93 -0.82
CA LYS A 208 -33.40 -15.90 -1.16
C LYS A 208 -33.67 -16.36 -2.59
N THR A 209 -32.68 -16.23 -3.46
CA THR A 209 -32.82 -16.34 -4.91
C THR A 209 -32.43 -17.73 -5.41
N LEU A 210 -31.48 -18.38 -4.73
CA LEU A 210 -30.79 -19.58 -5.17
C LEU A 210 -30.81 -20.66 -4.09
N GLY A 211 -30.74 -21.93 -4.51
CA GLY A 211 -30.50 -23.07 -3.62
C GLY A 211 -29.01 -23.23 -3.29
N GLU A 212 -28.71 -24.17 -2.38
CA GLU A 212 -27.33 -24.44 -1.92
C GLU A 212 -26.39 -24.89 -3.05
N GLU A 213 -26.89 -25.66 -4.02
CA GLU A 213 -26.09 -26.11 -5.15
C GLU A 213 -25.69 -24.95 -6.06
N GLU A 214 -26.62 -24.04 -6.37
CA GLU A 214 -26.34 -22.85 -7.17
C GLU A 214 -25.45 -21.85 -6.43
N LEU A 215 -25.62 -21.70 -5.11
CA LEU A 215 -24.75 -20.87 -4.28
C LEU A 215 -23.29 -21.34 -4.34
N SER A 216 -23.05 -22.65 -4.41
CA SER A 216 -21.70 -23.20 -4.56
C SER A 216 -21.01 -22.83 -5.88
N LYS A 217 -21.77 -22.36 -6.88
CA LYS A 217 -21.25 -21.87 -8.16
C LYS A 217 -20.83 -20.40 -8.15
N ILE A 218 -21.03 -19.71 -7.03
CA ILE A 218 -20.73 -18.28 -6.90
C ILE A 218 -19.45 -18.11 -6.09
N HIS A 219 -18.53 -17.33 -6.65
CA HIS A 219 -17.37 -16.85 -5.94
C HIS A 219 -17.45 -15.33 -5.77
N VAL A 220 -17.42 -14.87 -4.53
CA VAL A 220 -17.45 -13.44 -4.21
C VAL A 220 -16.04 -12.96 -3.92
N CYS A 221 -15.61 -11.93 -4.64
CA CYS A 221 -14.38 -11.22 -4.37
C CYS A 221 -14.65 -9.72 -4.30
N PHE A 222 -13.74 -9.01 -3.64
CA PHE A 222 -13.70 -7.56 -3.60
C PHE A 222 -12.60 -7.03 -4.53
N TYR A 223 -12.76 -5.83 -5.06
CA TYR A 223 -11.66 -5.08 -5.63
C TYR A 223 -11.34 -3.88 -4.72
N GLU A 224 -10.07 -3.82 -4.30
CA GLU A 224 -9.60 -2.95 -3.24
C GLU A 224 -8.23 -2.36 -3.56
N ALA A 225 -8.03 -1.10 -3.18
CA ALA A 225 -6.72 -0.47 -3.17
C ALA A 225 -6.03 -0.78 -1.83
N PRO A 226 -4.71 -1.05 -1.81
CA PRO A 226 -3.83 -1.24 -2.97
C PRO A 226 -3.81 -2.69 -3.50
N PHE A 227 -4.57 -3.63 -2.93
CA PHE A 227 -4.35 -5.07 -3.11
C PHE A 227 -4.86 -5.66 -4.43
N GLY A 228 -5.73 -4.96 -5.17
CA GLY A 228 -6.39 -5.53 -6.33
C GLY A 228 -7.56 -6.41 -5.91
N VAL A 229 -7.59 -7.66 -6.35
CA VAL A 229 -8.67 -8.58 -6.02
C VAL A 229 -8.44 -9.22 -4.65
N VAL A 230 -9.46 -9.21 -3.80
CA VAL A 230 -9.48 -9.84 -2.48
C VAL A 230 -10.64 -10.83 -2.41
N PRO A 231 -10.38 -12.15 -2.52
CA PRO A 231 -11.38 -13.17 -2.28
C PRO A 231 -11.96 -13.06 -0.87
N LEU A 232 -13.25 -13.34 -0.72
CA LEU A 232 -13.95 -13.31 0.57
C LEU A 232 -13.27 -14.21 1.61
N GLU A 233 -12.71 -15.34 1.17
CA GLU A 233 -11.98 -16.32 1.99
C GLU A 233 -10.71 -15.75 2.63
N LEU A 234 -10.19 -14.65 2.10
CA LEU A 234 -8.96 -13.99 2.57
C LEU A 234 -9.23 -12.66 3.28
N ASP A 235 -10.48 -12.20 3.39
CA ASP A 235 -10.76 -10.81 3.79
C ASP A 235 -10.37 -10.46 5.24
N GLU A 236 -10.17 -11.45 6.12
CA GLU A 236 -9.64 -11.27 7.48
C GLU A 236 -8.11 -11.44 7.60
N VAL A 237 -7.44 -11.87 6.52
CA VAL A 237 -6.02 -12.22 6.53
C VAL A 237 -5.17 -10.96 6.47
N TYR A 238 -4.13 -10.88 7.29
CA TYR A 238 -3.21 -9.75 7.28
C TYR A 238 -2.52 -9.56 5.91
N PRO A 239 -2.45 -8.33 5.37
CA PRO A 239 -2.96 -7.05 5.93
C PRO A 239 -4.34 -6.60 5.39
N LEU A 240 -5.10 -7.48 4.74
CA LEU A 240 -6.30 -7.16 3.97
C LEU A 240 -7.40 -6.51 4.83
N SER A 241 -7.56 -6.90 6.10
CA SER A 241 -8.43 -6.19 7.04
C SER A 241 -7.72 -5.21 7.97
N GLN A 242 -6.38 -5.18 8.00
CA GLN A 242 -5.60 -4.33 8.92
C GLN A 242 -4.84 -3.24 8.15
N HIS A 243 -5.56 -2.43 7.39
CA HIS A 243 -4.96 -1.30 6.71
C HIS A 243 -5.95 -0.15 6.48
N GLU A 244 -5.41 1.06 6.37
CA GLU A 244 -6.13 2.27 5.98
C GLU A 244 -5.56 2.83 4.68
N VAL A 245 -6.44 3.40 3.87
CA VAL A 245 -6.09 3.97 2.56
C VAL A 245 -6.63 5.39 2.48
N THR A 246 -5.84 6.29 1.92
CA THR A 246 -6.28 7.65 1.63
C THR A 246 -7.28 7.65 0.46
N LEU A 247 -8.41 8.34 0.64
CA LEU A 247 -9.40 8.61 -0.40
C LEU A 247 -9.47 10.12 -0.66
N PRO A 248 -9.72 10.58 -1.91
CA PRO A 248 -9.89 9.78 -3.12
C PRO A 248 -8.58 9.11 -3.58
N LEU A 249 -8.69 8.04 -4.36
CA LEU A 249 -7.54 7.30 -4.87
C LEU A 249 -6.84 8.08 -5.99
N ASP A 250 -5.51 7.98 -6.06
CA ASP A 250 -4.76 8.48 -7.22
C ASP A 250 -4.96 7.57 -8.44
N VAL A 251 -4.78 8.15 -9.63
CA VAL A 251 -5.05 7.49 -10.91
C VAL A 251 -4.20 6.23 -11.07
N GLU A 252 -2.93 6.28 -10.68
CA GLU A 252 -2.02 5.14 -10.80
C GLU A 252 -2.44 3.97 -9.90
N THR A 253 -2.99 4.25 -8.71
CA THR A 253 -3.58 3.22 -7.83
C THR A 253 -4.83 2.59 -8.44
N VAL A 254 -5.73 3.40 -8.99
CA VAL A 254 -6.94 2.91 -9.68
C VAL A 254 -6.57 2.03 -10.87
N GLU A 255 -5.63 2.47 -11.71
CA GLU A 255 -5.15 1.72 -12.86
C GLU A 255 -4.47 0.41 -12.46
N TYR A 256 -3.67 0.43 -11.39
CA TYR A 256 -3.05 -0.78 -10.86
C TYR A 256 -4.09 -1.84 -10.48
N VAL A 257 -5.13 -1.44 -9.75
CA VAL A 257 -6.21 -2.36 -9.34
C VAL A 257 -7.00 -2.86 -10.53
N ALA A 258 -7.34 -1.99 -11.49
CA ALA A 258 -8.00 -2.39 -12.73
C ALA A 258 -7.19 -3.47 -13.49
N VAL A 259 -5.86 -3.33 -13.56
CA VAL A 259 -4.96 -4.34 -14.12
C VAL A 259 -4.97 -5.64 -13.30
N GLN A 260 -4.96 -5.57 -11.96
CA GLN A 260 -5.05 -6.78 -11.14
C GLN A 260 -6.38 -7.51 -11.32
N VAL A 261 -7.49 -6.78 -11.45
CA VAL A 261 -8.82 -7.34 -11.73
C VAL A 261 -8.83 -8.05 -13.09
N ALA A 262 -8.32 -7.40 -14.15
CA ALA A 262 -8.19 -8.01 -15.47
C ALA A 262 -7.34 -9.29 -15.45
N ASN A 263 -6.18 -9.26 -14.78
CA ASN A 263 -5.31 -10.42 -14.63
C ASN A 263 -6.02 -11.57 -13.90
N TYR A 264 -6.75 -11.27 -12.83
CA TYR A 264 -7.47 -12.26 -12.05
C TYR A 264 -8.57 -12.96 -12.87
N ILE A 265 -9.38 -12.19 -13.61
CA ILE A 265 -10.40 -12.75 -14.53
C ILE A 265 -9.72 -13.60 -15.62
N SER A 266 -8.57 -13.15 -16.13
CA SER A 266 -7.85 -13.83 -17.21
C SER A 266 -7.28 -15.18 -16.80
N GLN A 267 -6.80 -15.31 -15.57
CA GLN A 267 -6.13 -16.52 -15.07
C GLN A 267 -7.09 -17.61 -14.54
N ARG A 268 -8.39 -17.31 -14.44
CA ARG A 268 -9.40 -18.22 -13.86
C ARG A 268 -10.44 -18.64 -14.90
N ASN A 269 -11.15 -19.73 -14.59
CA ASN A 269 -12.09 -20.37 -15.51
C ASN A 269 -13.56 -20.05 -15.19
N TYR A 270 -13.85 -18.78 -14.89
CA TYR A 270 -15.24 -18.33 -14.76
C TYR A 270 -15.92 -18.26 -16.12
N ARG A 271 -17.23 -18.51 -16.16
CA ARG A 271 -18.08 -18.32 -17.36
C ARG A 271 -18.76 -16.96 -17.36
N THR A 272 -19.08 -16.47 -16.17
CA THR A 272 -19.80 -15.22 -15.95
C THR A 272 -19.06 -14.35 -14.95
N VAL A 273 -18.94 -13.06 -15.25
CA VAL A 273 -18.42 -12.05 -14.33
C VAL A 273 -19.50 -11.00 -14.10
N VAL A 274 -19.80 -10.75 -12.82
CA VAL A 274 -20.72 -9.71 -12.37
C VAL A 274 -19.95 -8.66 -11.59
N LEU A 275 -19.96 -7.42 -12.06
CA LEU A 275 -19.32 -6.29 -11.38
C LEU A 275 -20.37 -5.42 -10.68
N PHE A 276 -20.17 -5.15 -9.41
CA PHE A 276 -20.81 -4.03 -8.72
C PHE A 276 -19.92 -2.81 -8.88
N ASN A 277 -20.35 -1.86 -9.72
CA ASN A 277 -19.59 -0.69 -10.11
C ASN A 277 -19.77 0.44 -9.09
N ASP A 278 -18.65 0.99 -8.63
CA ASP A 278 -18.57 2.18 -7.78
C ASP A 278 -17.80 3.26 -8.55
N SER A 279 -18.52 4.00 -9.38
CA SER A 279 -17.95 5.05 -10.23
C SER A 279 -17.43 6.25 -9.44
N GLU A 280 -17.91 6.46 -8.22
CA GLU A 280 -17.46 7.56 -7.35
C GLU A 280 -15.99 7.35 -6.95
N ASN A 281 -15.63 6.14 -6.49
CA ASN A 281 -14.27 5.86 -6.01
C ASN A 281 -13.33 5.31 -7.09
N TRP A 282 -13.85 4.69 -8.15
CA TRP A 282 -13.04 3.97 -9.15
C TRP A 282 -13.13 4.52 -10.57
N GLY A 283 -14.04 5.48 -10.81
CA GLY A 283 -14.37 5.93 -12.16
C GLY A 283 -14.77 4.76 -13.05
N GLU A 284 -14.38 4.83 -14.33
CA GLU A 284 -14.72 3.80 -15.32
C GLU A 284 -13.65 2.70 -15.45
N LYS A 285 -12.46 2.86 -14.83
CA LYS A 285 -11.28 2.05 -15.14
C LYS A 285 -11.46 0.56 -14.82
N VAL A 286 -12.04 0.23 -13.67
CA VAL A 286 -12.31 -1.17 -13.29
C VAL A 286 -13.40 -1.79 -14.16
N LEU A 287 -14.43 -1.00 -14.50
CA LEU A 287 -15.50 -1.42 -15.40
C LEU A 287 -14.98 -1.71 -16.82
N GLU A 288 -14.17 -0.81 -17.38
CA GLU A 288 -13.53 -0.97 -18.68
C GLU A 288 -12.61 -2.20 -18.71
N ALA A 289 -11.80 -2.38 -17.67
CA ALA A 289 -10.91 -3.54 -17.55
C ALA A 289 -11.69 -4.86 -17.51
N CYS A 290 -12.77 -4.94 -16.71
CA CYS A 290 -13.66 -6.09 -16.67
C CYS A 290 -14.29 -6.35 -18.05
N ARG A 291 -14.88 -5.31 -18.68
CA ARG A 291 -15.58 -5.42 -19.96
C ARG A 291 -14.66 -5.92 -21.06
N LYS A 292 -13.46 -5.33 -21.18
CA LYS A 292 -12.45 -5.71 -22.17
C LYS A 292 -12.01 -7.15 -21.98
N THR A 293 -11.63 -7.53 -20.75
CA THR A 293 -11.13 -8.88 -20.44
C THR A 293 -12.20 -9.96 -20.69
N CYS A 294 -13.46 -9.68 -20.32
CA CYS A 294 -14.56 -10.61 -20.55
C CYS A 294 -14.84 -10.78 -22.05
N LEU A 295 -14.79 -9.70 -22.84
CA LEU A 295 -14.95 -9.77 -24.28
C LEU A 295 -13.85 -10.62 -24.94
N GLU A 296 -12.59 -10.40 -24.56
CA GLU A 296 -11.43 -11.16 -25.07
C GLU A 296 -11.51 -12.66 -24.75
N LYS A 297 -12.08 -13.02 -23.60
CA LYS A 297 -12.27 -14.42 -23.18
C LYS A 297 -13.62 -15.03 -23.56
N GLY A 298 -14.52 -14.28 -24.20
CA GLY A 298 -15.87 -14.73 -24.53
C GLY A 298 -16.73 -15.03 -23.28
N LEU A 299 -16.50 -14.32 -22.18
CA LEU A 299 -17.25 -14.47 -20.92
C LEU A 299 -18.52 -13.62 -20.93
N VAL A 300 -19.56 -14.10 -20.25
CA VAL A 300 -20.75 -13.30 -20.01
C VAL A 300 -20.42 -12.22 -18.97
N PHE A 301 -20.58 -10.95 -19.34
CA PHE A 301 -20.31 -9.82 -18.46
C PHE A 301 -21.59 -9.05 -18.15
N LYS A 302 -21.82 -8.76 -16.86
CA LYS A 302 -22.88 -7.87 -16.39
C LYS A 302 -22.34 -6.95 -15.31
N HIS A 303 -22.79 -5.70 -15.31
CA HIS A 303 -22.53 -4.77 -14.20
C HIS A 303 -23.82 -4.21 -13.61
N PHE A 304 -23.73 -3.76 -12.36
CA PHE A 304 -24.75 -3.05 -11.60
C PHE A 304 -24.09 -1.88 -10.86
N ASN A 305 -24.70 -0.70 -10.84
CA ASN A 305 -24.18 0.43 -10.05
C ASN A 305 -24.57 0.26 -8.57
N VAL A 306 -23.64 0.53 -7.65
CA VAL A 306 -23.89 0.36 -6.20
C VAL A 306 -24.89 1.37 -5.62
N GLU A 307 -25.04 2.52 -6.28
CA GLU A 307 -25.98 3.59 -5.90
C GLU A 307 -27.43 3.27 -6.28
N GLU A 308 -27.63 2.35 -7.24
CA GLU A 308 -28.94 1.97 -7.76
C GLU A 308 -29.55 0.78 -6.99
N ASP A 309 -30.88 0.60 -7.10
CA ASP A 309 -31.51 -0.63 -6.63
C ASP A 309 -31.35 -1.77 -7.64
N TRP A 310 -30.28 -2.52 -7.47
CA TRP A 310 -29.93 -3.65 -8.32
C TRP A 310 -30.62 -4.96 -7.93
N VAL A 311 -31.36 -5.02 -6.81
CA VAL A 311 -31.77 -6.30 -6.19
C VAL A 311 -32.60 -7.16 -7.14
N GLU A 312 -33.63 -6.61 -7.77
CA GLU A 312 -34.52 -7.34 -8.67
C GLU A 312 -33.78 -7.79 -9.94
N ALA A 313 -33.12 -6.85 -10.62
CA ALA A 313 -32.39 -7.11 -11.85
C ALA A 313 -31.25 -8.13 -11.66
N PHE A 314 -30.53 -8.04 -10.55
CA PHE A 314 -29.50 -9.00 -10.17
C PHE A 314 -30.09 -10.38 -9.86
N SER A 315 -31.18 -10.44 -9.09
CA SER A 315 -31.83 -11.71 -8.74
C SER A 315 -32.30 -12.48 -9.99
N ASN A 316 -32.89 -11.77 -10.95
CA ASN A 316 -33.33 -12.35 -12.22
C ASN A 316 -32.13 -12.85 -13.04
N PHE A 317 -31.08 -12.03 -13.16
CA PHE A 317 -29.88 -12.39 -13.91
C PHE A 317 -29.16 -13.63 -13.34
N VAL A 318 -28.97 -13.69 -12.01
CA VAL A 318 -28.24 -14.81 -11.41
C VAL A 318 -29.06 -16.11 -11.46
N LYS A 319 -30.39 -16.04 -11.31
CA LYS A 319 -31.26 -17.21 -11.53
C LYS A 319 -31.09 -17.79 -12.94
N GLU A 320 -31.15 -16.94 -13.95
CA GLU A 320 -31.00 -17.35 -15.36
C GLU A 320 -29.66 -18.07 -15.59
N LYS A 321 -28.55 -17.46 -15.15
CA LYS A 321 -27.20 -18.01 -15.42
C LYS A 321 -26.88 -19.27 -14.62
N CYS A 322 -27.43 -19.42 -13.41
CA CYS A 322 -27.27 -20.66 -12.64
C CYS A 322 -28.04 -21.85 -13.25
N VAL A 323 -29.19 -21.59 -13.90
CA VAL A 323 -30.04 -22.60 -14.56
C VAL A 323 -29.50 -23.00 -15.94
N GLU A 324 -29.04 -22.05 -16.76
CA GLU A 324 -28.42 -22.36 -18.07
C GLU A 324 -27.17 -23.26 -17.95
N GLY A 325 -26.43 -23.13 -16.85
CA GLY A 325 -25.29 -24.00 -16.54
C GLY A 325 -25.64 -25.48 -16.33
N GLN A 326 -26.90 -25.82 -16.03
CA GLN A 326 -27.37 -27.22 -15.92
C GLN A 326 -27.64 -27.85 -17.29
N ILE A 327 -28.14 -27.07 -18.26
CA ILE A 327 -28.50 -27.59 -19.60
C ILE A 327 -27.24 -27.92 -20.41
N ALA A 328 -26.19 -27.10 -20.31
CA ALA A 328 -24.93 -27.33 -21.02
C ALA A 328 -24.14 -28.58 -20.55
N LYS A 329 -24.40 -29.10 -19.34
CA LYS A 329 -23.81 -30.35 -18.84
C LYS A 329 -24.68 -31.59 -19.13
N GLY A 330 -25.95 -31.41 -19.53
CA GLY A 330 -26.88 -32.48 -19.86
C GLY A 330 -26.91 -32.90 -21.34
N GLY A 331 -26.25 -32.14 -22.24
CA GLY A 331 -26.26 -32.38 -23.69
C GLY A 331 -25.11 -33.24 -24.23
N MET A 332 -24.25 -33.78 -23.37
CA MET A 332 -23.28 -34.84 -23.73
C MET A 332 -23.62 -36.11 -22.96
N ARG A 333 -24.67 -36.81 -23.41
CA ARG A 333 -24.84 -38.25 -23.19
C ARG A 333 -25.37 -38.90 -24.44
#